data_AF-A0A1F2W6N1-F1
#
_entry.id   AF-A0A1F2W6N1-F1
#
_cell.length_a   1.000
_cell.length_b   1.000
_cell.length_c   1.000
_cell.angle_alpha   90.00
_cell.angle_beta   90.00
_cell.angle_gamma   90.00
#
_symmetry.space_group_name_H-M   'P 1'
#
loop_
_entity.id
_entity.type
_entity.pdbx_description
1 polymer ?
#
loop_
_entity_poly.entity_id
_entity_poly.type
_entity_poly.pdbx_seq_one_letter_code
_entity_poly.pdbx_strand_id
1 'polypeptide(L)'
;MLKAKEMIRTNVLLDRKVLNEIDELAKDMAEDRSTVIRQLIRKAISEEKIEAAIRKFRSGASFRKAAEMAALDLLAQWSKI
;
A
#
# COMPACT_ATOMS: atom_id res chain seq x y z
N MET A 1 6.99 -6.06 24.92
CA MET A 1 7.44 -6.86 23.75
C MET A 1 6.53 -6.56 22.57
N LEU A 2 7.02 -5.89 21.53
CA LEU A 2 6.32 -5.82 20.24
C LEU A 2 6.23 -7.26 19.72
N LYS A 3 5.01 -7.82 19.61
CA LYS A 3 4.83 -9.11 18.94
C LYS A 3 5.40 -8.99 17.53
N ALA A 4 6.37 -9.82 17.19
CA ALA A 4 6.88 -9.89 15.83
C ALA A 4 5.69 -10.14 14.90
N LYS A 5 5.57 -9.32 13.86
CA LYS A 5 4.47 -9.43 12.90
C LYS A 5 4.58 -10.79 12.21
N GLU A 6 3.49 -11.53 12.16
CA GLU A 6 3.46 -12.82 11.48
C GLU A 6 3.75 -12.60 9.99
N MET A 7 4.81 -13.22 9.50
CA MET A 7 5.26 -13.12 8.11
C MET A 7 4.84 -14.39 7.37
N ILE A 8 3.99 -14.23 6.35
CA ILE A 8 3.51 -15.33 5.51
C ILE A 8 4.26 -15.28 4.16
N ARG A 9 4.76 -16.43 3.70
CA ARG A 9 5.37 -16.55 2.37
C ARG A 9 4.27 -16.66 1.32
N THR A 10 4.43 -15.90 0.23
CA THR A 10 3.59 -16.00 -0.97
C THR A 10 4.49 -16.11 -2.19
N ASN A 11 4.08 -16.90 -3.18
CA ASN A 11 4.79 -17.04 -4.46
C ASN A 11 3.85 -16.56 -5.57
N VAL A 12 4.37 -15.74 -6.47
CA VAL A 12 3.64 -15.23 -7.62
C VAL A 12 4.48 -15.42 -8.88
N LEU A 13 3.82 -15.64 -10.01
CA LEU A 13 4.47 -15.61 -11.32
C LEU A 13 4.37 -14.19 -11.87
N LEU A 14 5.50 -13.64 -12.27
CA LEU A 14 5.60 -12.34 -12.92
C LEU A 14 6.26 -12.54 -14.28
N ASP A 15 5.83 -11.78 -15.28
CA ASP A 15 6.56 -11.73 -16.53
C ASP A 15 7.94 -11.09 -16.32
N ARG A 16 8.85 -11.40 -17.25
CA ARG A 16 10.25 -10.96 -17.14
C ARG A 16 10.39 -9.43 -17.16
N LYS A 17 9.51 -8.72 -17.86
CA LYS A 17 9.61 -7.27 -17.99
C LYS A 17 9.30 -6.61 -16.63
N VAL A 18 8.23 -7.02 -15.98
CA VAL A 18 7.87 -6.54 -14.64
C VAL A 18 8.97 -6.86 -13.62
N LEU A 19 9.53 -8.08 -13.65
CA LEU A 19 10.60 -8.44 -12.73
C LEU A 19 11.86 -7.57 -12.92
N ASN A 20 12.21 -7.27 -14.17
CA ASN A 20 13.34 -6.38 -14.48
C ASN A 20 13.10 -4.95 -13.98
N GLU A 21 11.88 -4.41 -14.14
CA GLU A 21 11.54 -3.07 -13.63
C GLU A 21 11.66 -3.02 -12.10
N ILE A 22 11.24 -4.08 -11.40
CA ILE A 22 11.41 -4.20 -9.94
C ILE A 22 12.89 -4.25 -9.56
N ASP A 23 13.72 -4.93 -10.35
CA ASP A 23 15.16 -5.03 -10.09
C ASP A 23 15.89 -3.70 -10.27
N GLU A 24 15.53 -2.90 -11.28
CA GLU A 24 16.09 -1.56 -11.43
C GLU A 24 15.67 -0.65 -10.27
N LEU A 25 14.39 -0.70 -9.85
CA LEU A 25 13.94 0.03 -8.65
C LEU A 25 14.70 -0.39 -7.40
N ALA A 26 14.97 -1.69 -7.23
CA ALA A 26 15.74 -2.19 -6.10
C ALA A 26 17.18 -1.64 -6.08
N LYS A 27 17.83 -1.52 -7.24
CA LYS A 27 19.14 -0.87 -7.36
C LYS A 27 19.07 0.61 -7.00
N ASP A 28 18.12 1.34 -7.56
CA ASP A 28 17.96 2.78 -7.33
C ASP A 28 17.70 3.11 -5.85
N MET A 29 16.97 2.22 -5.16
CA MET A 29 16.64 2.36 -3.74
C MET A 29 17.73 1.80 -2.80
N ALA A 30 18.76 1.13 -3.33
CA ALA A 30 19.74 0.37 -2.57
C ALA A 30 19.11 -0.63 -1.58
N GLU A 31 18.03 -1.30 -2.01
CA GLU A 31 17.27 -2.27 -1.21
C GLU A 31 17.25 -3.66 -1.87
N ASP A 32 16.92 -4.70 -1.09
CA ASP A 32 16.68 -6.02 -1.68
C ASP A 32 15.35 -6.07 -2.41
N ARG A 33 15.30 -6.86 -3.49
CA ARG A 33 14.09 -7.07 -4.32
C ARG A 33 12.85 -7.37 -3.49
N SER A 34 12.98 -8.20 -2.44
CA SER A 34 11.82 -8.60 -1.64
C SER A 34 11.28 -7.43 -0.82
N THR A 35 12.14 -6.52 -0.35
CA THR A 35 11.72 -5.29 0.33
C THR A 35 11.02 -4.36 -0.64
N VAL A 36 11.57 -4.12 -1.83
CA VAL A 36 10.93 -3.29 -2.86
C VAL A 36 9.57 -3.85 -3.25
N ILE A 37 9.44 -5.16 -3.49
CA ILE A 37 8.15 -5.81 -3.77
C ILE A 37 7.15 -5.55 -2.64
N ARG A 38 7.57 -5.72 -1.37
CA ARG A 38 6.68 -5.46 -0.22
C ARG A 38 6.25 -4.00 -0.15
N GLN A 39 7.14 -3.06 -0.44
CA GLN A 39 6.82 -1.62 -0.44
C GLN A 39 5.85 -1.27 -1.56
N LEU A 40 6.10 -1.75 -2.78
CA LEU A 40 5.23 -1.55 -3.95
C LEU A 40 3.83 -2.12 -3.70
N ILE A 41 3.73 -3.35 -3.20
CA ILE A 41 2.43 -3.98 -2.86
C ILE A 41 1.69 -3.15 -1.81
N ARG A 42 2.38 -2.68 -0.76
CA ARG A 42 1.75 -1.84 0.28
C ARG A 42 1.24 -0.52 -0.29
N LYS A 43 2.02 0.12 -1.15
CA LYS A 43 1.63 1.37 -1.81
C LYS A 43 0.39 1.16 -2.68
N ALA A 44 0.42 0.17 -3.56
CA ALA A 44 -0.71 -0.15 -4.44
C ALA A 44 -2.00 -0.50 -3.67
N ILE A 45 -1.90 -1.28 -2.58
CA ILE A 45 -3.07 -1.60 -1.73
C ILE A 45 -3.65 -0.33 -1.09
N SER A 46 -2.81 0.59 -0.62
CA SER A 46 -3.28 1.86 -0.05
C SER A 46 -3.95 2.73 -1.09
N GLU A 47 -3.37 2.82 -2.30
CA GLU A 47 -3.95 3.57 -3.42
C GLU A 47 -5.31 3.01 -3.83
N GLU A 48 -5.45 1.69 -3.97
CA GLU A 48 -6.73 1.05 -4.30
C GLU A 48 -7.82 1.33 -3.24
N LYS A 49 -7.44 1.34 -1.95
CA LYS A 49 -8.38 1.68 -0.87
C LYS A 49 -8.85 3.13 -0.95
N ILE A 50 -7.94 4.06 -1.25
CA ILE A 50 -8.27 5.48 -1.43
C ILE A 50 -9.23 5.64 -2.62
N GLU A 51 -8.95 5.00 -3.75
CA GLU A 51 -9.82 5.06 -4.91
C GLU A 51 -11.21 4.47 -4.62
N ALA A 52 -11.27 3.31 -3.96
CA ALA A 52 -12.53 2.70 -3.54
C ALA A 52 -13.33 3.61 -2.60
N ALA A 53 -12.67 4.29 -1.68
CA ALA A 53 -13.28 5.26 -0.79
C ALA A 53 -13.86 6.46 -1.57
N ILE A 54 -13.10 7.02 -2.52
CA ILE A 54 -13.56 8.12 -3.37
C ILE A 54 -14.78 7.71 -4.19
N ARG A 55 -14.75 6.52 -4.82
CA ARG A 55 -15.90 5.99 -5.58
C ARG A 55 -17.14 5.90 -4.70
N LYS A 56 -16.99 5.42 -3.46
CA LYS A 56 -18.11 5.27 -2.53
C LYS A 56 -18.63 6.60 -2.00
N PHE A 57 -17.76 7.58 -1.77
CA PHE A 57 -18.16 8.94 -1.42
C PHE A 57 -18.98 9.56 -2.55
N ARG A 58 -18.49 9.47 -3.79
CA ARG A 58 -19.20 9.95 -4.99
C ARG A 58 -20.55 9.26 -5.19
N SER A 59 -20.70 8.01 -4.74
CA SER A 59 -21.97 7.28 -4.77
C SER A 59 -22.88 7.55 -3.56
N GLY A 60 -22.58 8.57 -2.74
CA GLY A 60 -23.44 9.03 -1.66
C GLY A 60 -23.09 8.55 -0.26
N ALA A 61 -21.96 7.87 -0.05
CA ALA A 61 -21.48 7.59 1.30
C ALA A 61 -21.02 8.88 2.01
N SER A 62 -21.13 8.92 3.33
CA SER A 62 -20.62 10.05 4.11
C SER A 62 -19.10 10.17 4.02
N PHE A 63 -18.59 11.39 4.16
CA PHE A 63 -17.15 11.66 4.16
C PHE A 63 -16.41 10.82 5.20
N ARG A 64 -16.95 10.72 6.42
CA ARG A 64 -16.40 9.88 7.49
C ARG A 64 -16.25 8.41 7.07
N LYS A 65 -17.29 7.84 6.47
CA LYS A 65 -17.28 6.43 6.02
C LYS A 65 -16.29 6.19 4.90
N ALA A 66 -16.11 7.17 4.00
CA ALA A 66 -15.09 7.11 2.96
C ALA A 66 -13.68 7.21 3.55
N ALA A 67 -13.44 8.12 4.50
CA ALA A 67 -12.14 8.29 5.15
C ALA A 67 -11.73 7.03 5.94
N GLU A 68 -12.66 6.42 6.67
CA GLU A 68 -12.45 5.13 7.36
C GLU A 68 -12.03 4.02 6.38
N MET A 69 -12.66 3.97 5.19
CA MET A 69 -12.32 2.99 4.15
C MET A 69 -10.94 3.19 3.52
N ALA A 70 -10.51 4.44 3.37
CA ALA A 70 -9.18 4.76 2.87
C ALA A 70 -8.06 4.42 3.88
N ALA A 71 -8.43 3.91 5.08
CA ALA A 71 -7.51 3.75 6.21
C ALA A 71 -6.72 5.05 6.49
N LEU A 72 -7.30 6.19 6.13
CA LEU A 72 -6.79 7.49 6.52
C LEU A 72 -7.16 7.62 7.98
N ASP A 73 -6.16 7.42 8.82
CA ASP A 73 -6.29 7.68 10.25
C ASP A 73 -6.37 9.20 10.40
N LEU A 74 -7.59 9.75 10.24
CA LEU A 74 -7.86 11.19 10.25
C LEU A 74 -7.14 11.83 11.45
N LEU A 75 -7.23 11.23 12.63
CA LEU A 75 -6.61 11.72 13.86
C LEU A 75 -5.08 11.83 13.79
N ALA A 76 -4.38 10.95 13.06
CA ALA A 76 -2.93 10.97 12.95
C ALA A 76 -2.40 12.00 11.93
N GLN A 77 -3.23 12.43 10.98
CA GLN A 77 -2.86 13.48 10.02
C GLN A 77 -3.04 14.89 10.58
N TRP A 78 -4.05 15.13 11.43
CA TRP A 78 -4.26 16.44 12.07
C TRP A 78 -3.30 16.72 13.23
N SER A 79 -2.64 15.72 13.81
CA SER A 79 -1.64 15.95 14.87
C SER A 79 -0.25 16.37 14.36
N LYS A 80 -0.09 16.48 13.03
CA LYS A 80 1.15 16.91 12.36
C LYS A 80 1.04 18.30 11.73
N ILE A 81 -0.10 18.98 11.93
CA ILE A 81 -0.37 20.36 11.54
C ILE A 81 -0.57 21.16 12.82
#